data_AF-A0A674IDB1-F1
#
_entry.id   AF-A0A674IDB1-F1
#
_cell.length_a   1.000
_cell.length_b   1.000
_cell.length_c   1.000
_cell.angle_alpha   90.00
_cell.angle_beta   90.00
_cell.angle_gamma   90.00
#
_symmetry.space_group_name_H-M   'P 1'
#
loop_
_entity.id
_entity.type
_entity.pdbx_description
1 polymer ?
#
loop_
_entity_poly.entity_id
_entity_poly.type
_entity_poly.pdbx_seq_one_letter_code
_entity_poly.pdbx_strand_id
1 'polypeptide(L)'
;MLLGFVLSLKAESGDLKHHPTLASVQDNSMLLTTNSLCSESELSESLELRGRCEALERKTITFENIVCVLNREVERVSLTAEAYSRQHRLDQEKIEMLSNKVRQLERSIGLKDLAMADMEQKIRDMEASTYDGVFIWKITDFVRKRQEAIAGRCPAIFSPAFYTSKYGYRMCLRVYLNGDGTGRGTHLSLFFVVMKGPNDALLRWPFNQKVTLMLLDQNNREHIIDAFRPDVTSTSFQRPVTEMNIASGCPLFCPVSKMEAKNSYVRDDAIFIKAIVDLTGL
;
A
#
# COMPACT_ATOMS: atom_id res chain seq x y z
N MET A 1 11.91 -5.95 46.81
CA MET A 1 12.53 -6.86 47.82
C MET A 1 12.93 -6.15 49.12
N LEU A 2 13.15 -4.83 49.16
CA LEU A 2 13.48 -4.11 50.41
C LEU A 2 12.25 -3.72 51.28
N LEU A 3 11.07 -3.51 50.70
CA LEU A 3 9.83 -3.25 51.46
C LEU A 3 9.36 -4.45 52.31
N GLY A 4 9.67 -5.68 51.88
CA GLY A 4 9.27 -6.90 52.60
C GLY A 4 10.06 -7.14 53.89
N PHE A 5 11.30 -6.64 53.98
CA PHE A 5 12.15 -6.84 55.15
C PHE A 5 11.80 -5.88 56.30
N VAL A 6 11.38 -4.66 55.96
CA VAL A 6 10.98 -3.62 56.94
C VAL A 6 9.61 -3.93 57.56
N LEU A 7 8.69 -4.55 56.82
CA LEU A 7 7.39 -4.98 57.36
C LEU A 7 7.48 -6.24 58.23
N SER A 8 8.48 -7.11 58.02
CA SER A 8 8.67 -8.34 58.80
C SER A 8 9.14 -8.07 60.24
N LEU A 9 9.92 -7.00 60.46
CA LEU A 9 10.42 -6.64 61.80
C LEU A 9 9.35 -6.00 62.71
N LYS A 10 8.20 -5.61 62.15
CA LYS A 10 7.09 -5.01 62.92
C LYS A 10 6.01 -6.02 63.31
N ALA A 11 6.09 -7.26 62.84
CA ALA A 11 5.08 -8.31 63.06
C ALA A 11 5.41 -9.28 64.23
N GLU A 12 6.63 -9.28 64.76
CA GLU A 12 7.05 -10.20 65.84
C GLU A 12 6.89 -9.66 67.27
N SER A 13 6.30 -8.48 67.47
CA SER A 13 6.04 -7.92 68.81
C SER A 13 4.55 -7.68 69.05
N GLY A 14 3.79 -8.77 69.18
CA GLY A 14 2.42 -8.69 69.67
C GLY A 14 1.75 -10.06 69.74
N ASP A 15 1.73 -10.63 70.94
CA ASP A 15 0.53 -11.12 71.66
C ASP A 15 0.81 -12.43 72.41
N LEU A 16 0.97 -12.35 73.74
CA LEU A 16 0.61 -13.41 74.68
C LEU A 16 0.33 -12.81 76.06
N LYS A 17 -0.93 -13.00 76.48
CA LYS A 17 -1.68 -12.33 77.57
C LYS A 17 -1.54 -13.02 78.94
N HIS A 18 -1.74 -12.22 80.01
CA HIS A 18 -2.45 -12.44 81.31
C HIS A 18 -2.36 -13.81 82.04
N HIS A 19 -2.29 -13.99 83.37
CA HIS A 19 -2.38 -13.25 84.67
C HIS A 19 -2.08 -14.32 85.80
N PRO A 20 -2.17 -14.13 87.16
CA PRO A 20 -2.55 -12.96 87.98
C PRO A 20 -1.69 -12.69 89.28
N THR A 21 -1.95 -11.53 89.90
CA THR A 21 -1.88 -11.15 91.35
C THR A 21 -0.72 -11.59 92.26
N LEU A 22 -0.04 -10.61 92.89
CA LEU A 22 -0.07 -10.43 94.35
C LEU A 22 0.41 -9.02 94.82
N ALA A 23 -0.42 -8.42 95.67
CA ALA A 23 -0.16 -7.55 96.82
C ALA A 23 0.77 -6.31 96.74
N SER A 24 0.13 -5.20 97.09
CA SER A 24 0.66 -3.95 97.66
C SER A 24 1.68 -4.12 98.79
N VAL A 25 2.76 -3.32 98.80
CA VAL A 25 3.30 -2.69 100.02
C VAL A 25 3.91 -1.33 99.65
N GLN A 26 3.55 -0.32 100.44
CA GLN A 26 3.99 1.06 100.38
C GLN A 26 5.49 1.21 100.65
N ASP A 27 6.09 2.19 99.96
CA ASP A 27 7.30 2.87 100.38
C ASP A 27 7.14 3.39 101.83
N ASN A 28 8.08 3.03 102.70
CA ASN A 28 8.44 3.89 103.81
C ASN A 28 9.94 3.80 104.09
N SER A 29 10.57 4.97 103.97
CA SER A 29 11.96 5.30 104.24
C SER A 29 12.45 4.88 105.64
N MET A 30 13.68 4.35 105.74
CA MET A 30 14.70 4.89 106.66
C MET A 30 16.09 4.25 106.49
N LEU A 31 17.04 5.09 106.04
CA LEU A 31 18.39 5.35 106.56
C LEU A 31 19.40 4.23 106.92
N LEU A 32 20.63 4.48 106.42
CA LEU A 32 21.98 4.16 106.95
C LEU A 32 22.44 2.70 106.74
N THR A 33 23.66 2.38 106.29
CA THR A 33 24.94 3.11 106.26
C THR A 33 25.97 2.32 105.42
N THR A 34 27.00 3.04 104.97
CA THR A 34 28.43 2.64 104.81
C THR A 34 28.91 1.84 103.59
N ASN A 35 29.56 2.59 102.69
CA ASN A 35 30.92 2.42 102.12
C ASN A 35 31.44 1.03 101.72
N SER A 36 31.84 0.89 100.45
CA SER A 36 33.24 0.55 100.08
C SER A 36 33.51 0.71 98.57
N LEU A 37 34.39 1.67 98.24
CA LEU A 37 35.41 1.68 97.18
C LEU A 37 35.05 1.11 95.80
N CYS A 38 34.60 1.97 94.88
CA CYS A 38 34.69 1.74 93.43
C CYS A 38 36.13 2.05 92.99
N SER A 39 36.79 1.10 92.33
CA SER A 39 38.19 1.26 91.92
C SER A 39 38.30 2.25 90.75
N GLU A 40 39.28 3.16 90.78
CA GLU A 40 39.46 4.19 89.72
C GLU A 40 39.58 3.59 88.30
N SER A 41 40.02 2.33 88.21
CA SER A 41 40.09 1.53 86.97
C SER A 41 38.71 1.16 86.41
N GLU A 42 37.76 0.74 87.25
CA GLU A 42 36.39 0.39 86.85
C GLU A 42 35.57 1.63 86.45
N LEU A 43 35.84 2.77 87.10
CA LEU A 43 35.30 4.08 86.72
C LEU A 43 35.80 4.54 85.34
N SER A 44 37.09 4.34 85.05
CA SER A 44 37.68 4.66 83.74
C SER A 44 37.10 3.80 82.61
N GLU A 45 36.96 2.49 82.83
CA GLU A 45 36.44 1.54 81.84
C GLU A 45 34.93 1.74 81.59
N SER A 46 34.17 2.07 82.64
CA SER A 46 32.75 2.46 82.56
C SER A 46 32.55 3.76 81.77
N LEU A 47 33.41 4.76 81.97
CA LEU A 47 33.40 6.01 81.20
C LEU A 47 33.75 5.78 79.71
N GLU A 48 34.68 4.87 79.42
CA GLU A 48 35.08 4.53 78.05
C GLU A 48 33.98 3.75 77.29
N LEU A 49 33.33 2.79 77.95
CA LEU A 49 32.14 2.09 77.46
C LEU A 49 30.97 3.05 77.21
N ARG A 50 30.75 4.02 78.11
CA ARG A 50 29.74 5.06 77.94
C ARG A 50 30.04 5.94 76.72
N GLY A 51 31.29 6.35 76.51
CA GLY A 51 31.71 7.09 75.31
C GLY A 51 31.51 6.30 74.01
N ARG A 52 31.72 4.97 74.04
CA ARG A 52 31.42 4.07 72.92
C ARG A 52 29.91 3.93 72.66
N CYS A 53 29.09 3.81 73.70
CA CYS A 53 27.64 3.79 73.58
C CYS A 53 27.09 5.09 72.99
N GLU A 54 27.55 6.25 73.47
CA GLU A 54 27.18 7.57 72.92
C GLU A 54 27.65 7.75 71.46
N ALA A 55 28.78 7.15 71.07
CA ALA A 55 29.25 7.15 69.69
C ALA A 55 28.40 6.23 68.78
N LEU A 56 27.98 5.06 69.28
CA LEU A 56 27.08 4.15 68.57
C LEU A 56 25.69 4.76 68.42
N GLU A 57 25.16 5.41 69.45
CA GLU A 57 23.85 6.08 69.44
C GLU A 57 23.84 7.22 68.39
N ARG A 58 24.90 8.03 68.32
CA ARG A 58 25.08 9.02 67.25
C ARG A 58 25.15 8.39 65.85
N LYS A 59 25.81 7.23 65.70
CA LYS A 59 25.85 6.49 64.43
C LYS A 59 24.47 5.95 64.06
N THR A 60 23.72 5.41 65.01
CA THR A 60 22.35 4.91 64.82
C THR A 60 21.43 6.03 64.33
N ILE A 61 21.45 7.19 64.98
CA ILE A 61 20.69 8.38 64.54
C ILE A 61 21.07 8.78 63.11
N THR A 62 22.37 8.73 62.78
CA THR A 62 22.85 9.05 61.43
C THR A 62 22.32 8.04 60.40
N PHE A 63 22.34 6.74 60.72
CA PHE A 63 21.81 5.71 59.84
C PHE A 63 20.29 5.80 59.68
N GLU A 64 19.54 6.09 60.74
CA GLU A 64 18.09 6.33 60.67
C GLU A 64 17.77 7.49 59.73
N ASN A 65 18.51 8.59 59.83
CA ASN A 65 18.35 9.73 58.92
C ASN A 65 18.65 9.35 57.46
N ILE A 66 19.72 8.57 57.21
CA ILE A 66 20.05 8.08 55.87
C ILE A 66 18.94 7.18 55.32
N VAL A 67 18.44 6.24 56.12
CA VAL A 67 17.34 5.35 55.72
C VAL A 67 16.07 6.14 55.40
N CYS A 68 15.75 7.17 56.19
CA CYS A 68 14.61 8.04 55.93
C CYS A 68 14.73 8.76 54.58
N VAL A 69 15.90 9.36 54.30
CA VAL A 69 16.17 10.03 53.01
C VAL A 69 16.11 9.04 51.85
N LEU A 70 16.74 7.87 51.98
CA LEU A 70 16.71 6.83 50.95
C LEU A 70 15.30 6.32 50.69
N ASN A 71 14.48 6.11 51.73
CA ASN A 71 13.10 5.66 51.56
C ASN A 71 12.27 6.71 50.81
N ARG A 72 12.46 7.99 51.13
CA ARG A 72 11.81 9.10 50.41
C ARG A 72 12.25 9.19 48.96
N GLU A 73 13.53 8.95 48.67
CA GLU A 73 14.04 8.89 47.29
C GLU A 73 13.48 7.68 46.53
N VAL A 74 13.37 6.51 47.17
CA VAL A 74 12.75 5.32 46.56
C VAL A 74 11.28 5.58 46.22
N GLU A 75 10.51 6.16 47.13
CA GLU A 75 9.11 6.54 46.88
C GLU A 75 8.99 7.54 45.73
N ARG A 76 9.85 8.57 45.71
CA ARG A 76 9.90 9.55 44.63
C ARG A 76 10.19 8.90 43.28
N VAL A 77 11.19 8.02 43.22
CA VAL A 77 11.55 7.29 41.99
C VAL A 77 10.41 6.37 41.56
N SER A 78 9.76 5.65 42.49
CA SER A 78 8.62 4.78 42.21
C SER A 78 7.47 5.55 41.54
N LEU A 79 7.07 6.69 42.09
CA LEU A 79 6.02 7.54 41.51
C LEU A 79 6.38 8.03 40.10
N THR A 80 7.64 8.43 39.89
CA THR A 80 8.08 8.84 38.55
C THR A 80 8.06 7.67 37.56
N ALA A 81 8.49 6.47 37.97
CA ALA A 81 8.47 5.29 37.13
C ALA A 81 7.04 4.84 36.75
N GLU A 82 6.09 4.96 37.67
CA GLU A 82 4.67 4.72 37.40
C GLU A 82 4.09 5.74 36.42
N ALA A 83 4.40 7.02 36.58
CA ALA A 83 3.99 8.07 35.65
C ALA A 83 4.55 7.84 34.23
N TYR A 84 5.84 7.48 34.11
CA TYR A 84 6.45 7.12 32.83
C TYR A 84 5.82 5.87 32.22
N SER A 85 5.54 4.84 33.02
CA SER A 85 4.90 3.60 32.53
C SER A 85 3.49 3.87 32.00
N ARG A 86 2.73 4.74 32.67
CA ARG A 86 1.41 5.18 32.20
C ARG A 86 1.51 5.97 30.89
N GLN A 87 2.48 6.87 30.80
CA GLN A 87 2.71 7.65 29.58
C GLN A 87 3.12 6.75 28.41
N HIS A 88 4.04 5.80 28.63
CA HIS A 88 4.47 4.82 27.64
C HIS A 88 3.28 4.02 27.10
N ARG A 89 2.34 3.62 27.96
CA ARG A 89 1.14 2.90 27.52
C ARG A 89 0.27 3.75 26.58
N LEU A 90 0.06 5.02 26.93
CA LEU A 90 -0.72 5.96 26.08
C LEU A 90 -0.02 6.21 24.74
N ASP A 91 1.30 6.36 24.75
CA ASP A 91 2.08 6.56 23.53
C ASP A 91 2.02 5.31 22.64
N GLN A 92 2.07 4.12 23.23
CA GLN A 92 1.95 2.85 22.52
C GLN A 92 0.57 2.67 21.86
N GLU A 93 -0.51 3.00 22.57
CA GLU A 93 -1.87 3.03 22.00
C GLU A 93 -1.97 4.04 20.84
N LYS A 94 -1.37 5.22 21.00
CA LYS A 94 -1.34 6.26 19.95
C LYS A 94 -0.56 5.81 18.72
N ILE A 95 0.58 5.16 18.91
CA ILE A 95 1.39 4.59 17.83
C ILE A 95 0.60 3.52 17.09
N GLU A 96 -0.12 2.64 17.80
CA GLU A 96 -0.94 1.61 17.16
C GLU A 96 -2.09 2.21 16.35
N MET A 97 -2.80 3.21 16.89
CA MET A 97 -3.85 3.93 16.15
C MET A 97 -3.30 4.60 14.89
N LEU A 98 -2.16 5.30 15.01
CA LEU A 98 -1.56 5.99 13.88
C LEU A 98 -1.04 5.00 12.83
N SER A 99 -0.41 3.90 13.25
CA SER A 99 0.02 2.82 12.37
C SER A 99 -1.15 2.21 11.58
N ASN A 100 -2.27 1.97 12.26
CA ASN A 100 -3.50 1.53 11.59
C ASN A 100 -4.02 2.57 10.59
N LYS A 101 -3.91 3.87 10.91
CA LYS A 101 -4.32 4.94 10.01
C LYS A 101 -3.42 5.03 8.77
N VAL A 102 -2.11 4.90 8.94
CA VAL A 102 -1.13 4.86 7.85
C VAL A 102 -1.46 3.70 6.90
N ARG A 103 -1.65 2.49 7.44
CA ARG A 103 -2.02 1.31 6.64
C ARG A 103 -3.34 1.49 5.87
N GLN A 104 -4.31 2.19 6.46
CA GLN A 104 -5.57 2.50 5.78
C GLN A 104 -5.35 3.49 4.62
N LEU A 105 -4.53 4.52 4.83
CA LEU A 105 -4.20 5.52 3.81
C LEU A 105 -3.42 4.89 2.65
N GLU A 106 -2.45 4.04 2.92
CA GLU A 106 -1.69 3.30 1.90
C GLU A 106 -2.60 2.46 0.99
N ARG A 107 -3.55 1.72 1.59
CA ARG A 107 -4.56 0.97 0.81
C ARG A 107 -5.42 1.91 -0.03
N SER A 108 -5.83 3.05 0.51
CA SER A 108 -6.63 4.02 -0.22
C SER A 108 -5.86 4.65 -1.38
N ILE A 109 -4.57 4.91 -1.21
CA ILE A 109 -3.68 5.41 -2.28
C ILE A 109 -3.62 4.38 -3.39
N GLY A 110 -3.33 3.11 -3.09
CA GLY A 110 -3.25 2.06 -4.12
C GLY A 110 -4.55 1.88 -4.91
N LEU A 111 -5.73 2.02 -4.27
CA LEU A 111 -7.02 2.00 -4.98
C LEU A 111 -7.21 3.24 -5.87
N LYS A 112 -6.77 4.41 -5.44
CA LYS A 112 -6.84 5.64 -6.25
C LYS A 112 -5.88 5.57 -7.45
N ASP A 113 -4.69 5.03 -7.27
CA ASP A 113 -3.71 4.85 -8.37
C ASP A 113 -4.27 3.96 -9.48
N LEU A 114 -4.98 2.87 -9.11
CA LEU A 114 -5.66 2.02 -10.08
C LEU A 114 -6.79 2.77 -10.81
N ALA A 115 -7.59 3.55 -10.08
CA ALA A 115 -8.67 4.35 -10.67
C ALA A 115 -8.13 5.46 -11.60
N MET A 116 -6.99 6.07 -11.24
CA MET A 116 -6.32 7.05 -12.10
C MET A 116 -5.81 6.40 -13.39
N ALA A 117 -5.19 5.22 -13.31
CA ALA A 117 -4.72 4.49 -14.49
C ALA A 117 -5.87 4.11 -15.45
N ASP A 118 -7.03 3.68 -14.91
CA ASP A 118 -8.24 3.42 -15.71
C ASP A 118 -8.80 4.69 -16.36
N MET A 119 -8.83 5.81 -15.62
CA MET A 119 -9.27 7.09 -16.16
C MET A 119 -8.35 7.61 -17.26
N GLU A 120 -7.03 7.54 -17.07
CA GLU A 120 -6.05 7.90 -18.08
C GLU A 120 -6.22 7.09 -19.36
N GLN A 121 -6.54 5.79 -19.25
CA GLN A 121 -6.83 4.96 -20.41
C GLN A 121 -8.10 5.42 -21.13
N LYS A 122 -9.17 5.73 -20.39
CA LYS A 122 -10.42 6.27 -20.98
C LYS A 122 -10.20 7.61 -21.68
N ILE A 123 -9.37 8.48 -21.11
CA ILE A 123 -9.01 9.76 -21.73
C ILE A 123 -8.30 9.52 -23.06
N ARG A 124 -7.28 8.65 -23.09
CA ARG A 124 -6.58 8.29 -24.33
C ARG A 124 -7.51 7.71 -25.39
N ASP A 125 -8.44 6.84 -24.99
CA ASP A 125 -9.42 6.25 -25.91
C ASP A 125 -10.37 7.32 -26.47
N MET A 126 -10.78 8.29 -25.65
CA MET A 126 -11.63 9.41 -26.05
C MET A 126 -10.91 10.37 -27.01
N GLU A 127 -9.65 10.72 -26.71
CA GLU A 127 -8.81 11.58 -27.55
C GLU A 127 -8.57 10.98 -28.94
N ALA A 128 -8.49 9.66 -29.04
CA ALA A 128 -8.32 8.96 -30.30
C ALA A 128 -9.63 8.76 -31.09
N SER A 129 -10.79 8.88 -30.45
CA SER A 129 -12.08 8.56 -31.09
C SER A 129 -12.49 9.60 -32.13
N THR A 130 -12.94 9.14 -33.29
CA THR A 130 -13.53 9.97 -34.35
C THR A 130 -14.99 9.59 -34.61
N TYR A 131 -15.75 10.49 -35.26
CA TYR A 131 -17.22 10.38 -35.40
C TYR A 131 -17.71 10.72 -36.81
N ASP A 132 -16.88 10.49 -37.82
CA ASP A 132 -17.15 10.81 -39.23
C ASP A 132 -16.83 9.63 -40.16
N GLY A 133 -16.67 8.43 -39.60
CA GLY A 133 -16.28 7.24 -40.34
C GLY A 133 -14.82 7.23 -40.82
N VAL A 134 -14.01 8.27 -40.53
CA VAL A 134 -12.60 8.34 -40.90
C VAL A 134 -11.75 8.20 -39.66
N PHE A 135 -10.78 7.29 -39.68
CA PHE A 135 -9.91 7.04 -38.55
C PHE A 135 -8.46 6.87 -38.99
N ILE A 136 -7.54 7.52 -38.29
CA ILE A 136 -6.09 7.40 -38.53
C ILE A 136 -5.44 6.89 -37.25
N TRP A 137 -4.86 5.70 -37.36
CA TRP A 137 -4.17 5.02 -36.28
C TRP A 137 -2.66 5.11 -36.45
N LYS A 138 -2.00 5.84 -35.56
CA LYS A 138 -0.54 5.84 -35.43
C LYS A 138 -0.09 4.69 -34.55
N ILE A 139 0.76 3.82 -35.07
CA ILE A 139 1.42 2.75 -34.29
C ILE A 139 2.88 3.15 -34.12
N THR A 140 3.23 3.57 -32.91
CA THR A 140 4.62 3.82 -32.47
C THR A 140 5.29 2.55 -31.97
N ASP A 141 6.60 2.60 -31.69
CA ASP A 141 7.43 1.46 -31.27
C ASP A 141 7.31 0.28 -32.24
N PHE A 142 7.26 0.57 -33.54
CA PHE A 142 6.93 -0.41 -34.57
C PHE A 142 7.90 -1.59 -34.55
N VAL A 143 9.20 -1.34 -34.45
CA VAL A 143 10.25 -2.37 -34.41
C VAL A 143 10.03 -3.30 -33.21
N ARG A 144 9.82 -2.75 -32.02
CA ARG A 144 9.59 -3.54 -30.79
C ARG A 144 8.32 -4.39 -30.91
N LYS A 145 7.19 -3.77 -31.29
CA LYS A 145 5.89 -4.46 -31.42
C LYS A 145 5.92 -5.54 -32.49
N ARG A 146 6.62 -5.28 -33.60
CA ARG A 146 6.82 -6.28 -34.64
C ARG A 146 7.66 -7.46 -34.14
N GLN A 147 8.72 -7.21 -33.38
CA GLN A 147 9.53 -8.28 -32.79
C GLN A 147 8.73 -9.12 -31.78
N GLU A 148 7.84 -8.50 -31.01
CA GLU A 148 6.91 -9.20 -30.12
C GLU A 148 5.90 -10.07 -30.88
N ALA A 149 5.42 -9.60 -32.04
CA ALA A 149 4.55 -10.37 -32.92
C ALA A 149 5.29 -11.56 -33.57
N ILE A 150 6.53 -11.37 -34.02
CA ILE A 150 7.39 -12.44 -34.55
C ILE A 150 7.66 -13.50 -33.49
N ALA A 151 7.96 -13.07 -32.26
CA ALA A 151 8.16 -13.97 -31.12
C ALA A 151 6.86 -14.62 -30.61
N GLY A 152 5.70 -14.26 -31.16
CA GLY A 152 4.40 -14.77 -30.73
C GLY A 152 3.90 -14.26 -29.37
N ARG A 153 4.59 -13.32 -28.73
CA ARG A 153 4.21 -12.76 -27.42
C ARG A 153 3.00 -11.83 -27.52
N CYS A 154 2.95 -11.02 -28.58
CA CYS A 154 1.81 -10.14 -28.87
C CYS A 154 1.47 -10.25 -30.36
N PRO A 155 0.69 -11.26 -30.78
CA PRO A 155 0.43 -11.53 -32.20
C PRO A 155 -0.38 -10.42 -32.89
N ALA A 156 -1.27 -9.76 -32.15
CA ALA A 156 -2.18 -8.75 -32.69
C ALA A 156 -2.36 -7.57 -31.74
N ILE A 157 -2.67 -6.42 -32.31
CA ILE A 157 -2.93 -5.17 -31.59
C ILE A 157 -4.27 -4.61 -32.07
N PHE A 158 -5.06 -4.06 -31.14
CA PHE A 158 -6.29 -3.34 -31.46
C PHE A 158 -6.05 -1.83 -31.45
N SER A 159 -6.70 -1.12 -32.37
CA SER A 159 -6.75 0.34 -32.31
C SER A 159 -7.76 0.82 -31.26
N PRO A 160 -7.68 2.09 -30.84
CA PRO A 160 -8.81 2.79 -30.25
C PRO A 160 -10.07 2.68 -31.12
N ALA A 161 -11.22 2.86 -30.49
CA ALA A 161 -12.50 2.82 -31.17
C ALA A 161 -12.75 4.11 -31.97
N PHE A 162 -13.52 4.00 -33.04
CA PHE A 162 -14.02 5.12 -33.82
C PHE A 162 -15.45 4.83 -34.30
N TYR A 163 -16.13 5.87 -34.79
CA TYR A 163 -17.57 5.82 -35.04
C TYR A 163 -17.93 6.38 -36.42
N THR A 164 -19.06 5.91 -36.97
CA THR A 164 -19.63 6.46 -38.21
C THR A 164 -20.28 7.83 -38.01
N SER A 165 -20.80 8.10 -36.80
CA SER A 165 -21.42 9.36 -36.39
C SER A 165 -21.38 9.47 -34.86
N LYS A 166 -21.79 10.61 -34.28
CA LYS A 166 -21.81 10.80 -32.82
C LYS A 166 -22.60 9.73 -32.05
N TYR A 167 -23.63 9.16 -32.69
CA TYR A 167 -24.45 8.08 -32.14
C TYR A 167 -24.46 6.84 -33.03
N GLY A 168 -23.45 6.71 -33.91
CA GLY A 168 -23.37 5.66 -34.93
C GLY A 168 -22.73 4.36 -34.45
N TYR A 169 -22.35 3.51 -35.40
CA TYR A 169 -21.70 2.23 -35.13
C TYR A 169 -20.35 2.47 -34.44
N ARG A 170 -20.02 1.65 -33.44
CA ARG A 170 -18.70 1.63 -32.81
C ARG A 170 -17.84 0.58 -33.51
N MET A 171 -16.62 0.94 -33.89
CA MET A 171 -15.72 0.10 -34.67
C MET A 171 -14.29 0.24 -34.18
N CYS A 172 -13.45 -0.75 -34.45
CA CYS A 172 -12.00 -0.61 -34.32
C CYS A 172 -11.28 -1.42 -35.39
N LEU A 173 -9.96 -1.31 -35.41
CA LEU A 173 -9.07 -2.09 -36.26
C LEU A 173 -8.30 -3.10 -35.44
N ARG A 174 -7.95 -4.21 -36.07
CA ARG A 174 -7.05 -5.22 -35.52
C ARG A 174 -5.94 -5.49 -36.53
N VAL A 175 -4.69 -5.34 -36.11
CA VAL A 175 -3.52 -5.58 -36.97
C VAL A 175 -2.66 -6.70 -36.42
N TYR A 176 -2.13 -7.52 -37.32
CA TYR A 176 -1.09 -8.50 -37.05
C TYR A 176 0.17 -8.08 -37.81
N LEU A 177 1.16 -7.56 -37.08
CA LEU A 177 2.39 -7.04 -37.67
C LEU A 177 3.27 -8.14 -38.31
N ASN A 178 3.02 -9.40 -37.95
CA ASN A 178 3.66 -10.57 -38.53
C ASN A 178 2.65 -11.55 -39.16
N GLY A 179 1.48 -11.03 -39.55
CA GLY A 179 0.48 -11.75 -40.32
C GLY A 179 -0.37 -12.74 -39.54
N ASP A 180 -1.52 -13.07 -40.12
CA ASP A 180 -2.50 -14.04 -39.62
C ASP A 180 -3.04 -14.90 -40.77
N GLY A 181 -3.50 -16.11 -40.44
CA GLY A 181 -4.06 -17.04 -41.43
C GLY A 181 -3.12 -17.29 -42.61
N THR A 182 -3.60 -17.05 -43.83
CA THR A 182 -2.85 -17.23 -45.08
C THR A 182 -1.66 -16.28 -45.23
N GLY A 183 -1.65 -15.16 -44.49
CA GLY A 183 -0.58 -14.15 -44.51
C GLY A 183 0.45 -14.31 -43.40
N ARG A 184 0.33 -15.34 -42.55
CA ARG A 184 1.19 -15.53 -41.38
C ARG A 184 2.67 -15.57 -41.78
N GLY A 185 3.48 -14.73 -41.13
CA GLY A 185 4.93 -14.61 -41.33
C GLY A 185 5.37 -13.95 -42.64
N THR A 186 4.44 -13.62 -43.54
CA THR A 186 4.76 -13.10 -44.89
C THR A 186 4.16 -11.73 -45.17
N HIS A 187 3.01 -11.43 -44.56
CA HIS A 187 2.29 -10.18 -44.74
C HIS A 187 1.99 -9.54 -43.38
N LEU A 188 1.80 -8.23 -43.37
CA LEU A 188 0.99 -7.56 -42.36
C LEU A 188 -0.47 -7.83 -42.71
N SER A 189 -1.24 -8.33 -41.74
CA SER A 189 -2.68 -8.56 -41.88
C SER A 189 -3.46 -7.49 -41.14
N LEU A 190 -4.51 -6.96 -41.77
CA LEU A 190 -5.30 -5.87 -41.23
C LEU A 190 -6.79 -6.20 -41.32
N PHE A 191 -7.49 -6.06 -40.19
CA PHE A 191 -8.88 -6.41 -40.06
C PHE A 191 -9.69 -5.26 -39.46
N PHE A 192 -10.93 -5.19 -39.89
CA PHE A 192 -11.97 -4.33 -39.35
C PHE A 192 -12.82 -5.10 -38.35
N VAL A 193 -13.26 -4.42 -37.30
CA VAL A 193 -14.04 -5.01 -36.21
C VAL A 193 -15.25 -4.13 -35.93
N VAL A 194 -16.44 -4.71 -35.98
CA VAL A 194 -17.64 -4.10 -35.42
C VAL A 194 -17.65 -4.38 -33.92
N MET A 195 -17.79 -3.32 -33.13
CA MET A 195 -17.83 -3.38 -31.67
C MET A 195 -19.23 -3.08 -31.17
N LYS A 196 -19.55 -3.58 -29.98
CA LYS A 196 -20.78 -3.24 -29.27
C LYS A 196 -20.79 -1.75 -28.93
N GLY A 197 -21.75 -1.04 -29.51
CA GLY A 197 -21.97 0.38 -29.30
C GLY A 197 -23.13 0.65 -28.33
N PRO A 198 -23.12 1.80 -27.63
CA PRO A 198 -24.21 2.17 -26.72
C PRO A 198 -25.53 2.43 -27.46
N ASN A 199 -25.49 2.75 -28.75
CA ASN A 199 -26.65 3.12 -29.56
C ASN A 199 -27.10 2.00 -30.51
N ASP A 200 -26.55 0.79 -30.42
CA ASP A 200 -26.79 -0.31 -31.38
C ASP A 200 -28.28 -0.66 -31.55
N ALA A 201 -29.11 -0.39 -30.54
CA ALA A 201 -30.56 -0.60 -30.59
C ALA A 201 -31.29 0.33 -31.58
N LEU A 202 -30.67 1.45 -31.96
CA LEU A 202 -31.22 2.46 -32.87
C LEU A 202 -30.71 2.30 -34.31
N LEU A 203 -29.67 1.48 -34.50
CA LEU A 203 -28.99 1.31 -35.77
C LEU A 203 -29.57 0.16 -36.58
N ARG A 204 -29.46 0.25 -37.92
CA ARG A 204 -29.86 -0.83 -38.82
C ARG A 204 -28.83 -1.96 -38.78
N TRP A 205 -29.29 -3.20 -38.89
CA TRP A 205 -28.42 -4.37 -38.91
C TRP A 205 -28.86 -5.34 -40.02
N PRO A 206 -27.93 -6.09 -40.63
CA PRO A 206 -26.48 -6.12 -40.38
C PRO A 206 -25.75 -4.85 -40.87
N PHE A 207 -24.52 -4.64 -40.38
CA PHE A 207 -23.64 -3.57 -40.87
C PHE A 207 -23.31 -3.79 -42.35
N ASN A 208 -23.57 -2.78 -43.20
CA ASN A 208 -23.46 -2.91 -44.66
C ASN A 208 -22.78 -1.69 -45.33
N GLN A 209 -21.90 -1.02 -44.60
CA GLN A 209 -21.14 0.11 -45.14
C GLN A 209 -19.84 -0.37 -45.77
N LYS A 210 -19.48 0.19 -46.95
CA LYS A 210 -18.18 -0.09 -47.58
C LYS A 210 -17.05 0.36 -46.64
N VAL A 211 -16.06 -0.51 -46.43
CA VAL A 211 -14.88 -0.22 -45.63
C VAL A 211 -13.66 -0.15 -46.54
N THR A 212 -12.85 0.90 -46.38
CA THR A 212 -11.56 1.07 -47.05
C THR A 212 -10.46 1.15 -46.00
N LEU A 213 -9.44 0.32 -46.14
CA LEU A 213 -8.29 0.21 -45.24
C LEU A 213 -7.03 0.63 -45.99
N MET A 214 -6.15 1.36 -45.32
CA MET A 214 -4.95 1.90 -45.94
C MET A 214 -3.73 1.80 -45.01
N LEU A 215 -2.58 1.46 -45.55
CA LEU A 215 -1.28 1.77 -44.95
C LEU A 215 -0.74 3.02 -45.62
N LEU A 216 -0.57 4.09 -44.85
CA LEU A 216 -0.15 5.36 -45.40
C LEU A 216 1.36 5.37 -45.65
N ASP A 217 1.71 5.67 -46.89
CA ASP A 217 3.04 6.13 -47.26
C ASP A 217 3.29 7.54 -46.74
N GLN A 218 4.29 7.71 -45.88
CA GLN A 218 4.65 8.98 -45.24
C GLN A 218 5.39 9.96 -46.17
N ASN A 219 5.65 9.57 -47.42
CA ASN A 219 6.03 10.47 -48.51
C ASN A 219 4.85 10.87 -49.40
N ASN A 220 3.65 10.36 -49.12
CA ASN A 220 2.42 10.65 -49.86
C ASN A 220 2.52 10.33 -51.36
N ARG A 221 3.28 9.28 -51.75
CA ARG A 221 3.44 8.84 -53.13
C ARG A 221 2.48 7.70 -53.47
N GLU A 222 2.56 6.60 -52.72
CA GLU A 222 1.78 5.40 -52.99
C GLU A 222 1.30 4.76 -51.69
N HIS A 223 0.06 5.02 -51.32
CA HIS A 223 -0.56 4.31 -50.20
C HIS A 223 -0.93 2.88 -50.62
N ILE A 224 -0.80 1.92 -49.70
CA ILE A 224 -1.37 0.59 -49.90
C ILE A 224 -2.82 0.67 -49.46
N ILE A 225 -3.74 0.26 -50.34
CA ILE A 225 -5.18 0.41 -50.16
C ILE A 225 -5.86 -0.90 -50.47
N ASP A 226 -6.80 -1.31 -49.62
CA ASP A 226 -7.74 -2.38 -49.91
C ASP A 226 -9.13 -1.97 -49.42
N ALA A 227 -10.18 -2.45 -50.07
CA ALA A 227 -11.55 -2.11 -49.73
C ALA A 227 -12.49 -3.27 -49.97
N PHE A 228 -13.47 -3.42 -49.08
CA PHE A 228 -14.48 -4.46 -49.18
C PHE A 228 -15.87 -3.93 -48.82
N ARG A 229 -16.89 -4.62 -49.30
CA ARG A 229 -18.27 -4.49 -48.81
C ARG A 229 -18.54 -5.66 -47.85
N PRO A 230 -19.13 -5.39 -46.67
CA PRO A 230 -19.50 -6.44 -45.72
C PRO A 230 -20.36 -7.54 -46.35
N ASP A 231 -20.05 -8.79 -46.02
CA ASP A 231 -20.95 -9.91 -46.29
C ASP A 231 -22.05 -9.92 -45.22
N VAL A 232 -23.27 -9.57 -45.62
CA VAL A 232 -24.44 -9.48 -44.72
C VAL A 232 -24.82 -10.81 -44.06
N THR A 233 -24.33 -11.94 -44.57
CA THR A 233 -24.54 -13.26 -43.97
C THR A 233 -23.48 -13.62 -42.92
N SER A 234 -22.34 -12.92 -42.91
CA SER A 234 -21.25 -13.16 -41.97
C SER A 234 -21.62 -12.67 -40.57
N THR A 235 -21.23 -13.45 -39.56
CA THR A 235 -21.37 -13.11 -38.14
C THR A 235 -20.55 -11.88 -37.73
N SER A 236 -19.54 -11.51 -38.52
CA SER A 236 -18.68 -10.35 -38.27
C SER A 236 -19.45 -9.02 -38.30
N PHE A 237 -20.55 -8.97 -39.06
CA PHE A 237 -21.30 -7.74 -39.33
C PHE A 237 -22.72 -7.76 -38.75
N GLN A 238 -23.09 -8.82 -38.03
CA GLN A 238 -24.35 -8.85 -37.28
C GLN A 238 -24.29 -7.91 -36.09
N ARG A 239 -25.44 -7.60 -35.50
CA ARG A 239 -25.51 -6.82 -34.26
C ARG A 239 -24.66 -7.49 -33.17
N PRO A 240 -23.68 -6.78 -32.58
CA PRO A 240 -22.81 -7.36 -31.56
C PRO A 240 -23.56 -7.85 -30.33
N VAL A 241 -23.26 -9.08 -29.93
CA VAL A 241 -23.71 -9.68 -28.67
C VAL A 241 -22.64 -9.49 -27.59
N THR A 242 -21.39 -9.73 -27.96
CA THR A 242 -20.15 -9.51 -27.18
C THR A 242 -19.55 -8.13 -27.47
N GLU A 243 -18.53 -7.73 -26.71
CA GLU A 243 -17.85 -6.43 -26.88
C GLU A 243 -17.32 -6.21 -28.31
N MET A 244 -16.82 -7.27 -28.94
CA MET A 244 -16.32 -7.27 -30.31
C MET A 244 -16.87 -8.47 -31.06
N ASN A 245 -17.22 -8.27 -32.33
CA ASN A 245 -17.48 -9.37 -33.25
C ASN A 245 -16.17 -9.99 -33.76
N ILE A 246 -16.30 -11.08 -34.51
CA ILE A 246 -15.17 -11.66 -35.26
C ILE A 246 -14.65 -10.61 -36.25
N ALA A 247 -13.32 -10.44 -36.28
CA ALA A 247 -12.66 -9.50 -37.16
C ALA A 247 -12.75 -9.98 -38.62
N SER A 248 -12.97 -9.05 -39.56
CA SER A 248 -13.04 -9.35 -41.00
C SER A 248 -12.22 -8.32 -41.78
N GLY A 249 -11.48 -8.76 -42.80
CA GLY A 249 -10.57 -7.89 -43.53
C GLY A 249 -9.58 -8.68 -44.38
N CYS A 250 -8.33 -8.23 -44.39
CA CYS A 250 -7.35 -8.56 -45.42
C CYS A 250 -6.14 -9.30 -44.81
N PRO A 251 -6.09 -10.65 -44.85
CA PRO A 251 -4.94 -11.41 -44.37
C PRO A 251 -3.64 -11.09 -45.12
N LEU A 252 -3.72 -10.77 -46.42
CA LEU A 252 -2.57 -10.48 -47.29
C LEU A 252 -2.45 -8.98 -47.61
N PHE A 253 -2.66 -8.11 -46.61
CA PHE A 253 -2.81 -6.67 -46.84
C PHE A 253 -1.53 -5.97 -47.36
N CYS A 254 -0.38 -6.21 -46.71
CA CYS A 254 0.90 -5.66 -47.15
C CYS A 254 2.02 -6.69 -46.99
N PRO A 255 2.78 -7.04 -48.04
CA PRO A 255 3.95 -7.89 -47.89
C PRO A 255 4.96 -7.31 -46.90
N VAL A 256 5.42 -8.11 -45.96
CA VAL A 256 6.40 -7.68 -44.94
C VAL A 256 7.68 -7.12 -45.58
N SER A 257 8.11 -7.68 -46.70
CA SER A 257 9.29 -7.23 -47.45
C SER A 257 9.19 -5.76 -47.91
N LYS A 258 7.99 -5.26 -48.23
CA LYS A 258 7.76 -3.85 -48.57
C LYS A 258 8.01 -2.90 -47.38
N MET A 259 7.95 -3.42 -46.16
CA MET A 259 8.15 -2.67 -44.91
C MET A 259 9.57 -2.84 -44.33
N GLU A 260 10.35 -3.82 -44.80
CA GLU A 260 11.73 -4.06 -44.35
C GLU A 260 12.78 -3.42 -45.25
N ALA A 261 12.50 -3.28 -46.55
CA ALA A 261 13.38 -2.57 -47.47
C ALA A 261 13.45 -1.07 -47.12
N LYS A 262 14.33 -0.31 -47.80
CA LYS A 262 14.28 1.16 -47.74
C LYS A 262 12.90 1.62 -48.24
N ASN A 263 12.01 1.95 -47.31
CA ASN A 263 10.62 2.24 -47.57
C ASN A 263 10.22 3.58 -46.94
N SER A 264 9.00 4.01 -47.24
CA SER A 264 8.44 5.26 -46.72
C SER A 264 7.17 5.05 -45.88
N TYR A 265 6.84 3.79 -45.57
CA TYR A 265 5.74 3.42 -44.69
C TYR A 265 6.16 3.48 -43.22
N VAL A 266 7.39 3.06 -42.91
CA VAL A 266 8.00 3.12 -41.57
C VAL A 266 8.95 4.31 -41.49
N ARG A 267 8.69 5.23 -40.55
CA ARG A 267 9.54 6.39 -40.26
C ARG A 267 9.43 6.73 -38.78
N ASP A 268 10.54 7.15 -38.17
CA ASP A 268 10.61 7.49 -36.74
C ASP A 268 10.00 6.40 -35.84
N ASP A 269 10.31 5.14 -36.18
CA ASP A 269 9.78 3.93 -35.55
C ASP A 269 8.24 3.88 -35.46
N ALA A 270 7.56 4.43 -36.46
CA ALA A 270 6.10 4.46 -36.53
C ALA A 270 5.54 4.19 -37.92
N ILE A 271 4.31 3.66 -37.94
CA ILE A 271 3.47 3.52 -39.14
C ILE A 271 2.10 4.17 -38.91
N PHE A 272 1.39 4.46 -40.00
CA PHE A 272 0.04 5.01 -39.96
C PHE A 272 -0.92 4.16 -40.78
N ILE A 273 -1.98 3.68 -40.12
CA ILE A 273 -3.08 2.97 -40.75
C ILE A 273 -4.28 3.90 -40.82
N LYS A 274 -4.95 3.96 -41.96
CA LYS A 274 -6.18 4.73 -42.12
C LYS A 274 -7.35 3.81 -42.45
N ALA A 275 -8.48 4.04 -41.81
CA ALA A 275 -9.75 3.42 -42.17
C ALA A 275 -10.74 4.51 -42.60
N ILE A 276 -11.55 4.18 -43.61
CA ILE A 276 -12.65 5.00 -44.09
C ILE A 276 -13.87 4.11 -44.23
N VAL A 277 -14.94 4.46 -43.54
CA VAL A 277 -16.24 3.81 -43.63
C VAL A 277 -17.16 4.74 -44.42
N ASP A 278 -17.70 4.22 -45.52
CA ASP A 278 -18.66 4.95 -46.35
C ASP A 278 -19.93 5.26 -45.52
N LEU A 279 -20.33 6.53 -45.49
CA LEU A 279 -21.49 6.98 -44.74
C LEU A 279 -22.78 7.02 -45.59
N THR A 280 -22.71 6.62 -46.86
CA THR A 280 -23.85 6.64 -47.76
C THR A 280 -25.01 5.84 -47.17
N GLY A 281 -26.14 6.50 -46.98
CA GLY A 281 -27.36 5.89 -46.48
C GLY A 281 -27.42 5.68 -44.97
N LEU A 282 -26.52 6.29 -44.18
CA LEU A 282 -26.62 6.36 -42.71
C LEU A 282 -27.32 7.62 -42.22
#